data_AF-A0AAN6GIA2-F1
#
_entry.id   AF-A0AAN6GIA2-F1
#
_cell.length_a   1.000
_cell.length_b   1.000
_cell.length_c   1.000
_cell.angle_alpha   90.00
_cell.angle_beta   90.00
_cell.angle_gamma   90.00
#
_symmetry.space_group_name_H-M   'P 1'
#
loop_
_entity.id
_entity.type
_entity.pdbx_description
1 polymer ?
#
loop_
_entity_poly.entity_id
_entity_poly.type
_entity_poly.pdbx_seq_one_letter_code
_entity_poly.pdbx_strand_id
1 'polypeptide(L)'
;ATQRHHRRAPLASFSQKRQAVGACGADDADDDYAVETLHTLSELLEEAEEAGDESDTVQTIRICNAIIMFKDVDALGALETLAPGLGSAKDRSPRSWADDSLLIQLIEAWLRLSTGGRAAQQAYYVYEELAQHPGMAESKNLISVLIGTAAALAIHPKYAEADKVLADAASLDPSNAHVLANRASLAGRLSSGR
;
A
#
# COMPACT_ATOMS: atom_id res chain seq x y z
N ALA A 1 24.85 -32.80 29.52
CA ALA A 1 25.09 -31.35 29.48
C ALA A 1 25.92 -31.06 28.24
N THR A 2 25.27 -30.63 27.15
CA THR A 2 25.92 -30.47 25.84
C THR A 2 25.74 -29.01 25.43
N GLN A 3 26.80 -28.20 25.58
CA GLN A 3 26.84 -26.81 25.13
C GLN A 3 26.82 -26.77 23.60
N ARG A 4 25.72 -26.31 23.01
CA ARG A 4 25.68 -25.89 21.60
C ARG A 4 26.19 -24.46 21.51
N HIS A 5 27.37 -24.29 20.93
CA HIS A 5 27.87 -23.01 20.47
C HIS A 5 26.97 -22.47 19.34
N HIS A 6 26.14 -21.48 19.64
CA HIS A 6 25.50 -20.64 18.63
C HIS A 6 26.59 -19.81 17.94
N ARG A 7 27.10 -20.28 16.80
CA ARG A 7 27.84 -19.42 15.87
C ARG A 7 26.83 -18.47 15.23
N ARG A 8 26.83 -17.21 15.65
CA ARG A 8 26.17 -16.12 14.91
C ARG A 8 26.79 -16.06 13.51
N ALA A 9 25.97 -16.24 12.48
CA ALA A 9 26.36 -15.90 11.12
C ALA A 9 26.70 -14.40 11.06
N PRO A 10 27.70 -13.98 10.25
CA PRO A 10 28.01 -12.57 10.11
C PRO A 10 26.87 -11.92 9.33
N LEU A 11 26.06 -11.13 10.04
CA LEU A 11 25.09 -10.21 9.45
C LEU A 11 25.79 -9.46 8.31
N ALA A 12 25.26 -9.56 7.09
CA ALA A 12 25.75 -8.78 5.95
C ALA A 12 25.96 -7.33 6.38
N SER A 13 27.10 -6.74 5.99
CA SER A 13 27.54 -5.47 6.54
C SER A 13 26.45 -4.41 6.36
N PHE A 14 26.21 -3.61 7.38
CA PHE A 14 25.20 -2.54 7.41
C PHE A 14 25.23 -1.63 6.16
N SER A 15 26.39 -1.55 5.49
CA SER A 15 26.61 -0.82 4.25
C SER A 15 25.88 -1.44 3.04
N GLN A 16 25.87 -2.77 2.92
CA GLN A 16 25.13 -3.46 1.86
C GLN A 16 23.62 -3.30 2.08
N LYS A 17 23.16 -3.38 3.33
CA LYS A 17 21.75 -3.19 3.71
C LYS A 17 21.22 -1.78 3.39
N ARG A 18 22.05 -0.74 3.54
CA ARG A 18 21.70 0.64 3.13
C ARG A 18 21.62 0.84 1.62
N GLN A 19 22.46 0.13 0.86
CA GLN A 19 22.55 0.30 -0.58
C GLN A 19 21.31 -0.25 -1.30
N ALA A 20 20.74 -1.36 -0.81
CA ALA A 20 19.47 -1.91 -1.30
C ALA A 20 18.27 -0.96 -1.07
N VAL A 21 18.20 -0.30 0.10
CA VAL A 21 17.13 0.68 0.39
C VAL A 21 17.26 1.93 -0.48
N GLY A 22 18.49 2.35 -0.82
CA GLY A 22 18.73 3.51 -1.70
C GLY A 22 18.33 3.32 -3.16
N ALA A 23 18.08 2.08 -3.60
CA ALA A 23 17.73 1.77 -4.99
C ALA A 23 16.22 1.84 -5.30
N CYS A 24 15.38 1.98 -4.26
CA CYS A 24 13.91 1.97 -4.40
C CYS A 24 13.30 3.20 -5.12
N GLY A 25 14.14 4.15 -5.57
CA GLY A 25 13.73 5.43 -6.17
C GLY A 25 13.97 5.60 -7.67
N ALA A 26 14.34 4.55 -8.41
CA ALA A 26 14.56 4.63 -9.85
C ALA A 26 13.32 4.14 -10.63
N ASP A 27 12.71 5.02 -11.41
CA ASP A 27 11.56 4.71 -12.29
C ASP A 27 11.97 3.89 -13.54
N ASP A 28 13.26 3.62 -13.75
CA ASP A 28 13.84 2.93 -14.90
C ASP A 28 14.66 1.68 -14.52
N ALA A 29 14.26 0.92 -13.50
CA ALA A 29 14.94 -0.34 -13.16
C ALA A 29 14.56 -1.43 -14.17
N ASP A 30 15.53 -2.02 -14.87
CA ASP A 30 15.36 -3.24 -15.68
C ASP A 30 14.69 -4.33 -14.82
N ASP A 31 13.76 -5.10 -15.42
CA ASP A 31 12.99 -6.15 -14.72
C ASP A 31 13.89 -7.12 -13.92
N ASP A 32 15.09 -7.45 -14.44
CA ASP A 32 16.07 -8.31 -13.78
C ASP A 32 16.57 -7.72 -12.43
N TYR A 33 16.70 -6.40 -12.35
CA TYR A 33 17.17 -5.71 -11.13
C TYR A 33 16.10 -5.65 -10.05
N ALA A 34 14.82 -5.53 -10.44
CA ALA A 34 13.70 -5.57 -9.50
C ALA A 34 13.59 -6.95 -8.83
N VAL A 35 13.75 -8.02 -9.60
CA VAL A 35 13.71 -9.41 -9.08
C VAL A 35 14.85 -9.69 -8.10
N GLU A 36 16.09 -9.29 -8.43
CA GLU A 36 17.25 -9.46 -7.54
C GLU A 36 17.08 -8.65 -6.24
N THR A 37 16.56 -7.43 -6.35
CA THR A 37 16.28 -6.56 -5.21
C THR A 37 15.18 -7.15 -4.32
N LEU A 38 14.11 -7.67 -4.93
CA LEU A 38 13.00 -8.31 -4.21
C LEU A 38 13.47 -9.52 -3.42
N HIS A 39 14.28 -10.38 -4.05
CA HIS A 39 14.85 -11.56 -3.40
C HIS A 39 15.71 -11.17 -2.20
N THR A 40 16.62 -10.21 -2.38
CA THR A 40 17.50 -9.71 -1.31
C THR A 40 16.72 -9.11 -0.14
N LEU A 41 15.70 -8.30 -0.42
CA LEU A 41 14.87 -7.69 0.62
C LEU A 41 14.02 -8.73 1.36
N SER A 42 13.55 -9.76 0.65
CA SER A 42 12.79 -10.86 1.25
C SER A 42 13.63 -11.68 2.21
N GLU A 43 14.86 -12.04 1.82
CA GLU A 43 15.81 -12.73 2.72
C GLU A 43 16.12 -11.89 3.97
N LEU A 44 16.39 -10.59 3.79
CA LEU A 44 16.68 -9.68 4.91
C LEU A 44 15.49 -9.51 5.86
N LEU A 45 14.27 -9.52 5.32
CA LEU A 45 13.05 -9.42 6.11
C LEU A 45 12.83 -10.71 6.91
N GLU A 46 12.97 -11.88 6.29
CA GLU A 46 12.85 -13.18 6.95
C GLU A 46 13.87 -13.33 8.08
N GLU A 47 15.15 -13.01 7.84
CA GLU A 47 16.20 -13.02 8.88
C GLU A 47 15.85 -12.12 10.07
N ALA A 48 15.30 -10.94 9.81
CA ALA A 48 14.94 -9.98 10.85
C ALA A 48 13.70 -10.43 11.65
N GLU A 49 12.71 -11.00 10.97
CA GLU A 49 11.50 -11.54 11.58
C GLU A 49 11.81 -12.77 12.46
N GLU A 50 12.68 -13.68 11.99
CA GLU A 50 13.17 -14.80 12.80
C GLU A 50 13.93 -14.32 14.05
N ALA A 51 14.64 -13.20 13.95
CA ALA A 51 15.34 -12.57 15.07
C ALA A 51 14.40 -11.80 16.01
N GLY A 52 13.14 -11.58 15.63
CA GLY A 52 12.18 -10.75 16.37
C GLY A 52 12.55 -9.26 16.39
N ASP A 53 13.24 -8.77 15.36
CA ASP A 53 13.64 -7.36 15.24
C ASP A 53 12.47 -6.52 14.70
N GLU A 54 11.98 -5.58 15.52
CA GLU A 54 10.90 -4.66 15.16
C GLU A 54 11.39 -3.24 14.82
N SER A 55 12.70 -3.03 14.63
CA SER A 55 13.28 -1.71 14.39
C SER A 55 12.75 -1.02 13.14
N ASP A 56 12.79 0.32 13.13
CA ASP A 56 12.37 1.15 11.98
C ASP A 56 13.05 0.74 10.66
N THR A 57 14.26 0.17 10.73
CA THR A 57 14.97 -0.36 9.56
C THR A 57 14.25 -1.56 8.97
N VAL A 58 13.79 -2.49 9.81
CA VAL A 58 13.01 -3.66 9.39
C VAL A 58 11.67 -3.22 8.80
N GLN A 59 11.02 -2.22 9.40
CA GLN A 59 9.77 -1.67 8.86
C GLN A 59 9.98 -1.01 7.49
N THR A 60 11.10 -0.31 7.31
CA THR A 60 11.47 0.27 6.01
C THR A 60 11.69 -0.83 4.96
N ILE A 61 12.41 -1.90 5.32
CA ILE A 61 12.62 -3.07 4.45
C ILE A 61 11.29 -3.70 4.06
N ARG A 62 10.37 -3.87 5.02
CA ARG A 62 9.02 -4.42 4.78
C ARG A 62 8.22 -3.57 3.80
N ILE A 63 8.24 -2.24 3.95
CA ILE A 63 7.56 -1.31 3.04
C ILE A 63 8.18 -1.39 1.63
N CYS A 64 9.51 -1.37 1.52
CA CYS A 64 10.20 -1.50 0.23
C CYS A 64 9.86 -2.83 -0.46
N ASN A 65 9.87 -3.94 0.28
CA ASN A 65 9.54 -5.26 -0.22
C ASN A 65 8.11 -5.28 -0.81
N ALA A 66 7.13 -4.80 -0.05
CA ALA A 66 5.74 -4.73 -0.51
C ALA A 66 5.53 -3.85 -1.75
N ILE A 67 6.24 -2.72 -1.87
CA ILE A 67 6.15 -1.84 -3.05
C ILE A 67 6.67 -2.56 -4.30
N ILE A 68 7.76 -3.31 -4.18
CA ILE A 68 8.32 -4.07 -5.32
C ILE A 68 7.39 -5.21 -5.71
N MET A 69 6.87 -5.97 -4.75
CA MET A 69 5.87 -7.02 -5.01
C MET A 69 4.65 -6.48 -5.75
N PHE A 70 4.18 -5.29 -5.39
CA PHE A 70 3.07 -4.66 -6.10
C PHE A 70 3.43 -4.27 -7.55
N LYS A 71 4.66 -3.78 -7.81
CA LYS A 71 5.12 -3.50 -9.18
C LYS A 71 5.11 -4.76 -10.05
N ASP A 72 5.42 -5.91 -9.46
CA ASP A 72 5.36 -7.23 -10.12
C ASP A 72 3.94 -7.84 -10.17
N VAL A 73 2.90 -7.02 -9.96
CA VAL A 73 1.48 -7.41 -10.02
C VAL A 73 1.05 -8.38 -8.90
N ASP A 74 1.86 -8.56 -7.85
CA ASP A 74 1.52 -9.35 -6.66
C ASP A 74 0.99 -8.46 -5.52
N ALA A 75 -0.20 -7.91 -5.73
CA ALA A 75 -0.84 -7.06 -4.73
C ALA A 75 -1.26 -7.81 -3.45
N LEU A 76 -1.54 -9.11 -3.56
CA LEU A 76 -1.91 -9.92 -2.40
C LEU A 76 -0.67 -10.19 -1.53
N GLY A 77 0.43 -10.61 -2.14
CA GLY A 77 1.70 -10.79 -1.44
C GLY A 77 2.22 -9.48 -0.84
N ALA A 78 2.11 -8.36 -1.56
CA ALA A 78 2.44 -7.04 -1.01
C ALA A 78 1.64 -6.71 0.26
N LEU A 79 0.34 -7.03 0.24
CA LEU A 79 -0.55 -6.81 1.37
C LEU A 79 -0.24 -7.79 2.52
N GLU A 80 0.07 -9.06 2.24
CA GLU A 80 0.52 -10.02 3.27
C GLU A 80 1.85 -9.62 3.89
N THR A 81 2.79 -9.07 3.12
CA THR A 81 4.08 -8.57 3.62
C THR A 81 3.91 -7.37 4.55
N LEU A 82 3.02 -6.41 4.22
CA LEU A 82 2.70 -5.29 5.11
C LEU A 82 1.85 -5.73 6.31
N ALA A 83 0.98 -6.70 6.09
CA ALA A 83 -0.09 -7.08 6.98
C ALA A 83 -0.23 -8.61 7.08
N PRO A 84 0.75 -9.31 7.69
CA PRO A 84 0.69 -10.76 7.82
C PRO A 84 -0.57 -11.16 8.58
N GLY A 85 -1.32 -12.14 8.05
CA GLY A 85 -2.57 -12.65 8.62
C GLY A 85 -3.88 -12.23 7.91
N LEU A 86 -3.83 -11.46 6.82
CA LEU A 86 -5.05 -10.96 6.15
C LEU A 86 -5.96 -12.05 5.53
N GLY A 87 -5.46 -13.28 5.38
CA GLY A 87 -6.23 -14.43 4.90
C GLY A 87 -7.29 -14.96 5.88
N SER A 88 -7.25 -14.55 7.15
CA SER A 88 -8.23 -14.97 8.17
C SER A 88 -8.78 -13.73 8.89
N ALA A 89 -10.11 -13.59 8.96
CA ALA A 89 -10.75 -12.51 9.72
C ALA A 89 -10.45 -12.55 11.23
N LYS A 90 -9.65 -13.52 11.69
CA LYS A 90 -9.44 -13.88 13.09
C LYS A 90 -8.07 -13.46 13.64
N ASP A 91 -7.09 -13.19 12.77
CA ASP A 91 -5.71 -12.91 13.18
C ASP A 91 -5.26 -11.50 12.81
N ARG A 92 -6.09 -10.50 13.17
CA ARG A 92 -5.56 -9.15 13.39
C ARG A 92 -4.75 -9.15 14.69
N SER A 93 -3.52 -9.67 14.64
CA SER A 93 -2.56 -9.37 15.70
C SER A 93 -2.37 -7.85 15.75
N PRO A 94 -2.42 -7.21 16.92
CA PRO A 94 -2.18 -5.76 17.04
C PRO A 94 -0.84 -5.41 16.42
N ARG A 95 -0.83 -4.52 15.43
CA ARG A 95 0.42 -4.07 14.78
C ARG A 95 0.85 -2.80 15.49
N SER A 96 1.49 -2.94 16.65
CA SER A 96 1.98 -1.78 17.43
C SER A 96 2.78 -0.78 16.60
N TRP A 97 3.50 -1.25 15.56
CA TRP A 97 4.33 -0.41 14.68
C TRP A 97 3.55 0.31 13.57
N ALA A 98 2.37 -0.18 13.17
CA ALA A 98 1.63 0.29 12.00
C ALA A 98 0.23 0.83 12.31
N ASP A 99 -0.34 0.49 13.47
CA ASP A 99 -1.74 0.78 13.80
C ASP A 99 -2.05 2.29 13.70
N ASP A 100 -1.10 3.16 14.10
CA ASP A 100 -1.26 4.62 14.06
C ASP A 100 -0.63 5.30 12.82
N SER A 101 0.01 4.53 11.93
CA SER A 101 0.73 5.10 10.79
C SER A 101 -0.21 5.38 9.62
N LEU A 102 -0.56 6.66 9.44
CA LEU A 102 -1.36 7.13 8.32
C LEU A 102 -0.80 6.70 6.95
N LEU A 103 0.53 6.72 6.79
CA LEU A 103 1.18 6.31 5.55
C LEU A 103 0.91 4.84 5.24
N ILE A 104 0.99 3.97 6.25
CA ILE A 104 0.75 2.53 6.09
C ILE A 104 -0.73 2.28 5.80
N GLN A 105 -1.63 2.95 6.51
CA GLN A 105 -3.07 2.85 6.26
C GLN A 105 -3.44 3.23 4.81
N LEU A 106 -2.80 4.26 4.25
CA LEU A 106 -2.99 4.68 2.87
C LEU A 106 -2.42 3.66 1.86
N ILE A 107 -1.23 3.11 2.12
CA ILE A 107 -0.63 2.07 1.27
C ILE A 107 -1.52 0.83 1.27
N GLU A 108 -1.97 0.37 2.45
CA GLU A 108 -2.89 -0.76 2.56
C GLU A 108 -4.21 -0.50 1.84
N ALA A 109 -4.79 0.71 1.97
CA ALA A 109 -6.02 1.06 1.28
C ALA A 109 -5.86 0.98 -0.24
N TRP A 110 -4.76 1.48 -0.78
CA TRP A 110 -4.49 1.42 -2.22
C TRP A 110 -4.29 -0.02 -2.72
N LEU A 111 -3.54 -0.84 -1.98
CA LEU A 111 -3.40 -2.27 -2.28
C LEU A 111 -4.76 -2.99 -2.25
N ARG A 112 -5.58 -2.71 -1.24
CA ARG A 112 -6.93 -3.28 -1.11
C ARG A 112 -7.86 -2.91 -2.26
N LEU A 113 -7.70 -1.75 -2.90
CA LEU A 113 -8.42 -1.40 -4.12
C LEU A 113 -8.07 -2.35 -5.27
N SER A 114 -6.79 -2.66 -5.45
CA SER A 114 -6.33 -3.58 -6.51
C SER A 114 -6.78 -5.02 -6.29
N THR A 115 -6.90 -5.47 -5.03
CA THR A 115 -7.46 -6.79 -4.69
C THR A 115 -8.96 -6.89 -4.99
N GLY A 116 -9.70 -5.78 -4.88
CA GLY A 116 -11.14 -5.74 -5.13
C GLY A 116 -11.98 -6.43 -4.03
N GLY A 117 -13.25 -6.70 -4.35
CA GLY A 117 -14.17 -7.42 -3.45
C GLY A 117 -14.30 -6.78 -2.06
N ARG A 118 -14.27 -7.59 -1.00
CA ARG A 118 -14.37 -7.10 0.39
C ARG A 118 -13.21 -6.18 0.81
N ALA A 119 -12.03 -6.36 0.22
CA ALA A 119 -10.86 -5.54 0.52
C ALA A 119 -11.08 -4.08 0.06
N ALA A 120 -11.63 -3.87 -1.13
CA ALA A 120 -11.98 -2.54 -1.63
C ALA A 120 -13.01 -1.81 -0.74
N GLN A 121 -13.91 -2.54 -0.07
CA GLN A 121 -14.83 -1.93 0.90
C GLN A 121 -14.10 -1.48 2.18
N GLN A 122 -13.06 -2.18 2.60
CA GLN A 122 -12.21 -1.74 3.72
C GLN A 122 -11.41 -0.50 3.33
N ALA A 123 -10.90 -0.44 2.09
CA ALA A 123 -10.24 0.76 1.56
C ALA A 123 -11.16 1.98 1.56
N TYR A 124 -12.42 1.81 1.16
CA TYR A 124 -13.43 2.88 1.22
C TYR A 124 -13.53 3.50 2.62
N TYR A 125 -13.60 2.68 3.67
CA TYR A 125 -13.72 3.18 5.04
C TYR A 125 -12.49 3.97 5.49
N VAL A 126 -11.29 3.55 5.08
CA VAL A 126 -10.06 4.32 5.34
C VAL A 126 -10.15 5.68 4.67
N TYR A 127 -10.49 5.75 3.38
CA TYR A 127 -10.57 7.04 2.69
C TYR A 127 -11.66 7.96 3.24
N GLU A 128 -12.81 7.43 3.67
CA GLU A 128 -13.88 8.22 4.31
C GLU A 128 -13.44 8.82 5.64
N GLU A 129 -12.75 8.04 6.48
CA GLU A 129 -12.21 8.53 7.74
C GLU A 129 -11.19 9.65 7.51
N LEU A 130 -10.32 9.49 6.51
CA LEU A 130 -9.34 10.50 6.13
C LEU A 130 -9.97 11.76 5.55
N ALA A 131 -11.02 11.64 4.74
CA ALA A 131 -11.73 12.78 4.19
C ALA A 131 -12.36 13.65 5.29
N GLN A 132 -12.75 13.04 6.40
CA GLN A 132 -13.34 13.73 7.57
C GLN A 132 -12.28 14.32 8.51
N HIS A 133 -11.00 14.02 8.30
CA HIS A 133 -9.94 14.51 9.17
C HIS A 133 -9.80 16.05 9.04
N PRO A 134 -9.81 16.82 10.14
CA PRO A 134 -9.78 18.29 10.10
C PRO A 134 -8.59 18.87 9.32
N GLY A 135 -7.43 18.19 9.38
CA GLY A 135 -6.23 18.58 8.63
C GLY A 135 -6.29 18.33 7.12
N MET A 136 -7.33 17.65 6.62
CA MET A 136 -7.50 17.36 5.19
C MET A 136 -8.36 18.37 4.46
N ALA A 137 -9.24 19.10 5.17
CA ALA A 137 -10.22 20.01 4.57
C ALA A 137 -9.61 21.12 3.68
N GLU A 138 -8.36 21.50 3.90
CA GLU A 138 -7.65 22.55 3.14
C GLU A 138 -6.43 22.01 2.37
N SER A 139 -6.23 20.69 2.35
CA SER A 139 -5.06 20.08 1.74
C SER A 139 -5.31 19.66 0.30
N LYS A 140 -4.32 19.87 -0.58
CA LYS A 140 -4.31 19.26 -1.93
C LYS A 140 -4.40 17.73 -1.88
N ASN A 141 -4.01 17.12 -0.75
CA ASN A 141 -4.10 15.68 -0.53
C ASN A 141 -5.54 15.19 -0.43
N LEU A 142 -6.52 16.07 -0.17
CA LEU A 142 -7.94 15.72 -0.19
C LEU A 142 -8.37 15.22 -1.57
N ILE A 143 -7.82 15.78 -2.65
CA ILE A 143 -8.14 15.34 -4.02
C ILE A 143 -7.76 13.85 -4.19
N SER A 144 -6.58 13.45 -3.72
CA SER A 144 -6.12 12.07 -3.78
C SER A 144 -7.01 11.13 -2.96
N VAL A 145 -7.47 11.57 -1.78
CA VAL A 145 -8.42 10.81 -0.95
C VAL A 145 -9.76 10.64 -1.65
N LEU A 146 -10.32 11.71 -2.23
CA LEU A 146 -11.59 11.65 -2.96
C LEU A 146 -11.49 10.73 -4.20
N ILE A 147 -10.35 10.74 -4.91
CA ILE A 147 -10.10 9.79 -5.99
C ILE A 147 -10.11 8.34 -5.47
N GLY A 148 -9.45 8.08 -4.34
CA GLY A 148 -9.46 6.77 -3.67
C GLY A 148 -10.86 6.32 -3.27
N THR A 149 -11.66 7.21 -2.65
CA THR A 149 -13.06 6.97 -2.31
C THR A 149 -13.89 6.62 -3.54
N ALA A 150 -13.76 7.40 -4.63
CA ALA A 150 -14.48 7.16 -5.87
C ALA A 150 -14.08 5.84 -6.54
N ALA A 151 -12.79 5.49 -6.54
CA ALA A 151 -12.30 4.21 -7.04
C ALA A 151 -12.91 3.03 -6.26
N ALA A 152 -12.96 3.13 -4.93
CA ALA A 152 -13.58 2.11 -4.08
C ALA A 152 -15.07 1.93 -4.39
N LEU A 153 -15.81 3.04 -4.56
CA LEU A 153 -17.23 3.02 -4.96
C LEU A 153 -17.43 2.40 -6.34
N ALA A 154 -16.55 2.71 -7.30
CA ALA A 154 -16.62 2.19 -8.67
C ALA A 154 -16.36 0.67 -8.75
N ILE A 155 -15.54 0.12 -7.85
CA ILE A 155 -15.34 -1.34 -7.71
C ILE A 155 -16.63 -2.04 -7.23
N HIS A 156 -17.45 -1.36 -6.42
CA HIS A 156 -18.73 -1.85 -5.87
C HIS A 156 -19.97 -1.44 -6.69
N PRO A 157 -19.86 -1.42 -8.03
CA PRO A 157 -20.76 -0.75 -8.98
C PRO A 157 -21.55 0.50 -8.56
N LYS A 158 -21.10 1.29 -7.58
CA LYS A 158 -21.80 2.51 -7.11
C LYS A 158 -21.42 3.73 -7.95
N TYR A 159 -21.57 3.63 -9.27
CA TYR A 159 -21.05 4.62 -10.22
C TYR A 159 -21.63 6.03 -10.03
N ALA A 160 -22.91 6.15 -9.66
CA ALA A 160 -23.55 7.43 -9.42
C ALA A 160 -23.03 8.13 -8.16
N GLU A 161 -22.67 7.37 -7.12
CA GLU A 161 -22.03 7.92 -5.91
C GLU A 161 -20.58 8.30 -6.22
N ALA A 162 -19.86 7.45 -6.96
CA ALA A 162 -18.48 7.73 -7.38
C ALA A 162 -18.38 9.02 -8.22
N ASP A 163 -19.33 9.28 -9.12
CA ASP A 163 -19.34 10.50 -9.93
C ASP A 163 -19.57 11.76 -9.09
N LYS A 164 -20.41 11.69 -8.03
CA LYS A 164 -20.58 12.80 -7.08
C LYS A 164 -19.28 13.12 -6.35
N VAL A 165 -18.60 12.10 -5.82
CA VAL A 165 -17.32 12.27 -5.13
C VAL A 165 -16.27 12.89 -6.05
N LEU A 166 -16.21 12.47 -7.33
CA LEU A 166 -15.30 13.08 -8.30
C LEU A 166 -15.72 14.49 -8.74
N ALA A 167 -17.00 14.84 -8.67
CA ALA A 167 -17.46 16.20 -8.88
C ALA A 167 -16.97 17.12 -7.74
N ASP A 168 -17.01 16.64 -6.50
CA ASP A 168 -16.44 17.35 -5.35
C ASP A 168 -14.93 17.54 -5.52
N ALA A 169 -14.21 16.49 -5.93
CA ALA A 169 -12.77 16.59 -6.23
C ALA A 169 -12.47 17.59 -7.37
N ALA A 170 -13.29 17.59 -8.44
CA ALA A 170 -13.15 18.52 -9.56
C ALA A 170 -13.45 19.98 -9.17
N SER A 171 -14.25 20.21 -8.13
CA SER A 171 -14.50 21.56 -7.62
C SER A 171 -13.26 22.17 -6.95
N LEU A 172 -12.37 21.32 -6.41
CA LEU A 172 -11.11 21.73 -5.79
C LEU A 172 -10.01 21.98 -6.84
N ASP A 173 -9.90 21.11 -7.84
CA ASP A 173 -8.98 21.28 -8.98
C ASP A 173 -9.60 20.69 -10.26
N PRO A 174 -10.20 21.54 -11.11
CA PRO A 174 -10.81 21.09 -12.37
C PRO A 174 -9.80 20.53 -13.38
N SER A 175 -8.50 20.85 -13.22
CA SER A 175 -7.44 20.47 -14.16
C SER A 175 -6.72 19.19 -13.75
N ASN A 176 -7.08 18.60 -12.62
CA ASN A 176 -6.42 17.41 -12.10
C ASN A 176 -6.59 16.21 -13.04
N ALA A 177 -5.47 15.73 -13.60
CA ALA A 177 -5.47 14.66 -14.59
C ALA A 177 -6.11 13.36 -14.08
N HIS A 178 -5.89 13.01 -12.80
CA HIS A 178 -6.45 11.78 -12.21
C HIS A 178 -7.96 11.90 -12.01
N VAL A 179 -8.47 13.06 -11.59
CA VAL A 179 -9.93 13.29 -11.50
C VAL A 179 -10.56 13.15 -12.88
N LEU A 180 -10.00 13.80 -13.90
CA LEU A 180 -10.51 13.74 -15.27
C LEU A 180 -10.51 12.31 -15.82
N ALA A 181 -9.43 11.55 -15.63
CA ALA A 181 -9.32 10.16 -16.07
C ALA A 181 -10.38 9.25 -15.42
N ASN A 182 -10.59 9.40 -14.10
CA ASN A 182 -11.61 8.62 -13.38
C ASN A 182 -13.02 8.99 -13.84
N ARG A 183 -13.33 10.28 -14.02
CA ARG A 183 -14.64 10.73 -14.52
C ARG A 183 -14.93 10.23 -15.93
N ALA A 184 -13.94 10.26 -16.82
CA ALA A 184 -14.08 9.73 -18.17
C ALA A 184 -14.40 8.22 -18.15
N SER A 185 -13.74 7.47 -17.27
CA SER A 185 -13.97 6.03 -17.08
C SER A 185 -15.38 5.73 -16.56
N LEU A 186 -15.92 6.57 -15.66
CA LEU A 186 -17.29 6.44 -15.16
C LEU A 186 -18.35 6.84 -16.18
N ALA A 187 -18.09 7.87 -16.99
CA ALA A 187 -19.05 8.38 -17.97
C ALA A 187 -19.53 7.28 -18.94
N GLY A 188 -18.62 6.41 -19.39
CA GLY A 188 -18.97 5.25 -20.22
C GLY A 188 -19.84 4.20 -19.51
N ARG A 189 -19.66 4.04 -18.19
CA ARG A 189 -20.48 3.10 -17.38
C ARG A 189 -21.87 3.66 -17.08
N LEU A 190 -21.97 4.95 -16.81
CA LEU A 190 -23.24 5.65 -16.55
C LEU A 190 -24.12 5.77 -17.81
N SER A 191 -23.52 5.84 -18.99
CA SER A 191 -24.27 5.81 -20.26
C SER A 191 -24.73 4.40 -20.64
N SER A 192 -23.95 3.37 -20.31
CA SER A 192 -24.27 1.97 -20.63
C SER A 192 -25.30 1.33 -19.69
N GLY A 193 -25.58 1.95 -18.54
CA GLY A 193 -26.61 1.51 -17.59
C GLY A 193 -28.00 2.11 -17.82
N ARG A 194 -28.22 2.78 -18.96
CA ARG A 194 -29.51 3.32 -19.39
C ARG A 194 -30.15 2.47 -20.47
#